data_AF-A0A6I6UPU6-F1
#
_entry.id   AF-A0A6I6UPU6-F1
#
_cell.length_a   1.000
_cell.length_b   1.000
_cell.length_c   1.000
_cell.angle_alpha   90.00
_cell.angle_beta   90.00
_cell.angle_gamma   90.00
#
_symmetry.space_group_name_H-M   'P 1'
#
loop_
_entity.id
_entity.type
_entity.pdbx_description
1 polymer ?
#
loop_
_entity_poly.entity_id
_entity_poly.type
_entity_poly.pdbx_seq_one_letter_code
_entity_poly.pdbx_strand_id
1 'polypeptide(L)' 'MDGVKEGPTNAKQMDRLDDGTATKEDRIYAVNVFHDEKVMQVQIEYQSLGMTYRETVDIE' A
#
# COMPACT_ATOMS: atom_id res chain seq x y z
N MET A 1 25.66 9.48 -9.80
CA MET A 1 24.32 8.87 -9.93
C MET A 1 23.98 8.31 -8.58
N ASP A 2 23.15 9.02 -7.80
CA ASP A 2 22.64 8.46 -6.55
C ASP A 2 21.84 7.21 -6.92
N GLY A 3 22.32 6.06 -6.45
CA GLY A 3 21.69 4.78 -6.71
C GLY A 3 20.26 4.82 -6.20
N VAL A 4 19.32 4.34 -7.03
CA VAL A 4 17.97 4.00 -6.56
C VAL A 4 18.16 2.98 -5.44
N LYS A 5 18.09 3.43 -4.18
CA LYS A 5 17.99 2.50 -3.06
C LYS A 5 16.63 1.85 -3.20
N GLU A 6 16.63 0.58 -3.61
CA GLU A 6 15.42 -0.23 -3.58
C GLU A 6 14.86 -0.17 -2.15
N GLY A 7 13.68 0.42 -2.02
CA GLY A 7 12.91 0.34 -0.79
C GLY A 7 12.54 -1.12 -0.51
N PRO A 8 12.16 -1.46 0.73
CA PRO A 8 11.55 -2.75 0.99
C PRO A 8 10.37 -2.96 0.02
N THR A 9 10.24 -4.18 -0.49
CA THR A 9 9.10 -4.55 -1.33
C THR A 9 7.79 -4.29 -0.58
N ASN A 10 6.71 -3.99 -1.30
CA ASN A 10 5.39 -3.72 -0.71
C ASN A 10 4.98 -4.81 0.31
N ALA A 11 5.29 -6.08 0.03
CA ALA A 11 5.06 -7.20 0.95
C ALA A 11 5.78 -7.02 2.29
N LYS A 12 7.09 -6.68 2.28
CA LYS A 12 7.87 -6.47 3.51
C LYS A 12 7.43 -5.24 4.30
N GLN A 13 6.82 -4.25 3.64
CA GLN A 13 6.23 -3.10 4.32
C GLN A 13 4.92 -3.47 5.00
N MET A 14 4.11 -4.32 4.35
CA MET A 14 2.86 -4.83 4.91
C MET A 14 3.11 -5.74 6.11
N ASP A 15 4.05 -6.70 6.00
CA ASP A 15 4.41 -7.59 7.12
C ASP A 15 4.80 -6.80 8.37
N ARG A 16 5.55 -5.69 8.21
CA ARG A 16 5.92 -4.82 9.34
C ARG A 16 4.76 -4.04 9.94
N LEU A 17 3.78 -3.65 9.12
CA LEU A 17 2.55 -3.02 9.60
C LEU A 17 1.73 -4.03 10.41
N ASP A 18 1.52 -5.23 9.86
CA ASP A 18 0.74 -6.29 10.48
C ASP A 18 1.38 -6.77 11.79
N ASP A 19 2.72 -6.86 11.83
CA ASP A 19 3.48 -7.22 13.03
C ASP A 19 3.63 -6.06 14.03
N GLY A 20 3.18 -4.84 13.69
CA GLY A 20 3.34 -3.65 14.54
C GLY A 20 4.80 -3.20 14.75
N THR A 21 5.71 -3.61 13.86
CA THR A 21 7.16 -3.31 13.93
C THR A 21 7.57 -2.14 13.04
N ALA A 22 6.63 -1.59 12.27
CA ALA A 22 6.81 -0.38 11.48
C ALA A 22 7.25 0.82 12.35
N THR A 23 8.25 1.55 11.89
CA THR A 23 8.79 2.75 12.55
C THR A 23 8.52 4.00 11.73
N LYS A 24 8.67 5.18 12.35
CA LYS A 24 8.54 6.49 11.68
C LYS A 24 9.56 6.73 10.55
N GLU A 25 10.63 5.94 10.50
CA GLU A 25 11.67 6.04 9.47
C GLU A 25 11.35 5.17 8.25
N ASP A 26 10.41 4.23 8.38
CA ASP A 26 9.94 3.41 7.28
C ASP A 26 9.07 4.26 6.34
N ARG A 27 9.44 4.31 5.05
CA ARG A 27 8.55 4.84 4.02
C ARG A 27 7.46 3.81 3.76
N ILE A 28 6.29 4.02 4.34
CA ILE A 28 5.13 3.14 4.19
C ILE A 28 4.05 3.91 3.44
N TYR A 29 3.48 3.30 2.41
CA TYR A 29 2.34 3.84 1.68
C TYR A 29 1.10 3.05 2.09
N ALA A 30 0.37 3.55 3.08
CA ALA A 30 -0.88 2.95 3.57
C ALA A 30 -2.07 3.86 3.26
N VAL A 31 -3.17 3.27 2.81
CA VAL A 31 -4.47 3.95 2.65
C VAL A 31 -5.41 3.40 3.71
N ASN A 32 -5.82 4.24 4.65
CA ASN A 32 -6.79 3.87 5.68
C ASN A 32 -8.18 4.34 5.26
N VAL A 33 -9.14 3.41 5.19
CA VAL A 33 -10.54 3.70 4.91
C VAL A 33 -11.35 3.35 6.16
N PHE A 34 -12.02 4.35 6.73
CA PHE A 34 -12.97 4.15 7.82
C PHE A 34 -14.38 4.20 7.25
N HIS A 35 -15.14 3.14 7.48
CA HIS A 35 -16.53 3.05 7.08
C HIS A 35 -17.32 2.34 8.18
N ASP A 36 -18.55 2.78 8.41
CA ASP A 36 -19.40 2.25 9.48
C ASP A 36 -19.87 0.80 9.19
N GLU A 37 -19.85 0.42 7.91
CA GLU A 37 -20.12 -0.94 7.44
C GLU A 37 -18.83 -1.63 6.99
N LYS A 38 -18.82 -2.97 7.03
CA LYS A 38 -17.66 -3.75 6.57
C LYS A 38 -17.40 -3.43 5.09
N VAL A 39 -16.20 -2.93 4.80
CA VAL A 39 -15.73 -2.78 3.43
C VAL A 39 -15.51 -4.17 2.85
N MET A 40 -16.32 -4.52 1.85
CA MET A 40 -16.23 -5.83 1.19
C MET A 40 -15.30 -5.81 -0.03
N GLN A 41 -15.13 -4.65 -0.66
CA GLN A 41 -14.36 -4.50 -1.89
C GLN A 41 -13.74 -3.11 -1.97
N VAL A 42 -12.50 -3.04 -2.44
CA VAL A 42 -11.77 -1.80 -2.72
C VAL A 42 -11.32 -1.80 -4.16
N GLN A 43 -11.63 -0.72 -4.88
CA GLN A 43 -11.05 -0.46 -6.19
C GLN A 43 -9.88 0.52 -6.04
N ILE A 44 -8.72 0.13 -6.55
CA ILE A 44 -7.49 0.91 -6.51
C ILE A 44 -7.16 1.35 -7.93
N GLU A 45 -7.01 2.66 -8.13
CA GLU A 45 -6.55 3.24 -9.39
C GLU A 45 -5.11 3.75 -9.24
N TYR A 46 -4.20 3.18 -10.03
CA TYR A 46 -2.80 3.60 -10.11
C TYR A 46 -2.60 4.48 -11.34
N GLN A 47 -2.00 5.64 -11.15
CA GLN A 47 -1.64 6.55 -12.23
C GLN A 47 -0.11 6.70 -12.30
N SER A 48 0.48 6.37 -13.44
CA SER A 48 1.92 6.49 -13.66
C SER A 48 2.24 6.70 -15.13
N LEU A 49 3.13 7.66 -15.44
CA LEU A 49 3.59 7.96 -16.81
C LEU A 49 2.45 8.14 -17.84
N GLY A 50 1.33 8.71 -17.42
CA GLY A 50 0.14 8.93 -18.27
C GLY A 50 -0.69 7.66 -18.54
N MET A 51 -0.38 6.54 -17.88
CA MET A 51 -1.15 5.30 -17.92
C MET A 51 -1.96 5.13 -16.63
N THR A 52 -3.13 4.50 -16.78
CA THR A 52 -4.03 4.16 -15.67
C THR A 52 -4.17 2.65 -15.58
N TYR A 53 -3.90 2.10 -14.40
CA TYR A 53 -4.15 0.70 -14.07
C TYR A 53 -5.17 0.62 -12.94
N ARG A 54 -6.15 -0.29 -13.05
CA ARG A 54 -7.20 -0.49 -12.05
C ARG A 54 -7.15 -1.91 -11.54
N GLU A 55 -7.19 -2.03 -10.23
CA GLU A 55 -7.24 -3.30 -9.53
C GLU A 55 -8.42 -3.30 -8.56
N THR A 56 -9.09 -4.43 -8.45
CA THR A 56 -10.17 -4.63 -7.49
C THR A 56 -9.74 -5.70 -6.52
N VAL A 57 -9.78 -5.39 -5.23
CA VAL A 57 -9.40 -6.27 -4.14
C VAL A 57 -10.63 -6.52 -3.27
N ASP A 58 -11.00 -7.78 -3.11
CA ASP A 58 -12.03 -8.20 -2.16
C ASP A 58 -11.40 -8.35 -0.77
N ILE A 59 -12.09 -7.85 0.26
CA ILE A 59 -11.60 -7.91 1.64
C ILE A 59 -12.34 -9.05 2.37
N GLU A 60 -11.60 -10.10 2.71
CA GLU A 60 -12.09 -11.26 3.48
C GLU A 60 -12.33 -10.92 4.96
#